data_AF-A0AAW1Z6V9-F1
#
_entry.id   AF-A0AAW1Z6V9-F1
#
_cell.length_a   1.000
_cell.length_b   1.000
_cell.length_c   1.000
_cell.angle_alpha   90.00
_cell.angle_beta   90.00
_cell.angle_gamma   90.00
#
_symmetry.space_group_name_H-M   'P 1'
#
loop_
_entity.id
_entity.type
_entity.pdbx_description
1 polymer ?
#
loop_
_entity_poly.entity_id
_entity_poly.type
_entity_poly.pdbx_seq_one_letter_code
_entity_poly.pdbx_strand_id
1 'polypeptide(L)'
;MRSYRVLLKKSSCRMPRIELEEMGPSFDFVMKRSHMASDDLYRSAHKKPKGVKPKKKKNISHDAFGTRFGRLHMQKQDLNKLQTRKMKGLRKRRGEEPAESASPKTPRTESDV
;
A
#
# COMPACT_ATOMS: atom_id res chain seq x y z
N MET A 1 2.62 -38.97 -16.11
CA MET A 1 2.47 -38.87 -14.64
C MET A 1 3.39 -39.87 -13.98
N ARG A 2 4.11 -39.40 -12.95
CA ARG A 2 4.99 -40.19 -12.09
C ARG A 2 4.72 -39.77 -10.64
N SER A 3 4.84 -40.68 -9.69
CA SER A 3 4.66 -40.42 -8.26
C SER A 3 5.93 -40.76 -7.49
N TYR A 4 6.34 -39.87 -6.59
CA TYR A 4 7.58 -39.98 -5.85
C TYR A 4 7.36 -39.89 -4.33
N ARG A 5 8.16 -40.64 -3.58
CA ARG A 5 8.39 -40.42 -2.16
C ARG A 5 9.42 -39.33 -1.99
N VAL A 6 9.15 -38.41 -1.08
CA VAL A 6 10.12 -37.41 -0.64
C VAL A 6 10.94 -37.99 0.52
N LEU A 7 12.25 -38.12 0.34
CA LEU A 7 13.20 -38.47 1.38
C LEU A 7 13.97 -37.22 1.81
N LEU A 8 13.86 -36.87 3.08
CA LEU A 8 14.55 -35.71 3.66
C LEU A 8 15.85 -36.16 4.31
N LYS A 9 16.99 -35.81 3.71
CA LYS A 9 18.33 -36.07 4.24
C LYS A 9 18.87 -34.85 4.96
N LYS A 10 19.77 -35.09 5.93
CA LYS A 10 20.46 -34.01 6.67
C LYS A 10 21.24 -33.13 5.69
N SER A 11 21.09 -31.82 5.86
CA SER A 11 21.88 -30.78 5.20
C SER A 11 22.56 -29.91 6.27
N SER A 12 23.51 -29.07 5.84
CA SER A 12 24.20 -28.13 6.73
C SER A 12 23.42 -26.83 6.99
N CYS A 13 22.27 -26.65 6.36
CA CYS A 13 21.44 -25.45 6.47
C CYS A 13 20.05 -25.79 7.04
N ARG A 14 19.22 -24.78 7.32
CA ARG A 14 17.86 -24.97 7.87
C ARG A 14 16.94 -25.83 6.99
N MET A 15 17.20 -25.92 5.68
CA MET A 15 16.37 -26.67 4.74
C MET A 15 17.01 -28.03 4.43
N PRO A 16 16.31 -29.17 4.64
CA PRO A 16 16.87 -30.50 4.41
C PRO A 16 17.20 -30.74 2.94
N ARG A 17 18.12 -31.67 2.66
CA ARG A 17 18.40 -32.11 1.29
C ARG A 17 17.29 -33.07 0.86
N ILE A 18 16.61 -32.73 -0.22
CA ILE A 18 15.49 -33.52 -0.75
C ILE A 18 16.02 -34.51 -1.77
N GLU A 19 15.75 -35.80 -1.54
CA GLU A 19 15.95 -36.88 -2.50
C GLU A 19 14.57 -37.48 -2.84
N LEU A 20 14.41 -37.95 -4.07
CA LEU A 20 13.15 -38.52 -4.53
C LEU A 20 13.35 -40.00 -4.85
N GLU A 21 12.43 -40.84 -4.36
CA GLU A 21 12.38 -42.26 -4.67
C GLU A 21 11.09 -42.55 -5.43
N GLU A 22 11.17 -43.23 -6.57
CA GLU A 22 9.99 -43.55 -7.36
C GLU A 22 9.14 -44.60 -6.65
N MET A 23 7.89 -44.23 -6.36
CA MET A 23 6.91 -45.15 -5.74
C MET A 23 6.01 -45.81 -6.80
N GLY A 24 5.95 -45.23 -8.01
CA GLY A 24 4.99 -45.57 -9.07
C GLY A 24 3.56 -45.11 -8.76
N PRO A 25 2.56 -45.35 -9.64
CA PRO A 25 2.63 -45.83 -11.02
C PRO A 25 3.15 -44.78 -12.00
N SER A 26 3.63 -45.29 -13.14
CA SER A 26 4.29 -44.50 -14.18
C SER A 26 3.47 -44.55 -15.46
N PHE A 27 2.72 -43.48 -15.71
CA PHE A 27 1.84 -43.34 -16.86
C PHE A 27 2.35 -42.33 -17.87
N ASP A 28 2.23 -42.65 -19.14
CA ASP A 28 2.46 -41.71 -20.24
C ASP A 28 1.11 -41.45 -20.92
N PHE A 29 0.67 -40.19 -20.87
CA PHE A 29 -0.64 -39.80 -21.41
C PHE A 29 -0.48 -39.20 -22.79
N VAL A 30 -1.29 -39.66 -23.74
CA VAL A 30 -1.41 -39.07 -25.08
C VAL A 30 -2.80 -38.47 -25.21
N MET A 31 -2.88 -37.23 -25.66
CA MET A 31 -4.16 -36.57 -25.89
C MET A 31 -4.82 -37.14 -27.15
N LYS A 32 -6.07 -37.58 -27.02
CA LYS A 32 -6.90 -38.03 -28.16
C LYS A 32 -7.94 -36.96 -28.49
N ARG A 33 -9.22 -37.23 -28.25
CA ARG A 33 -10.30 -36.26 -28.48
C ARG A 33 -10.48 -35.37 -27.25
N SER A 34 -10.76 -34.09 -27.47
CA SER A 34 -11.09 -33.13 -26.43
C SER A 34 -12.49 -32.57 -26.62
N HIS A 35 -13.25 -32.43 -25.55
CA HIS A 35 -14.52 -31.71 -25.52
C HIS A 35 -14.44 -30.62 -24.47
N MET A 36 -14.27 -29.37 -24.90
CA MET A 36 -14.16 -28.23 -24.00
C MET A 36 -15.55 -27.81 -23.51
N ALA A 37 -15.61 -27.30 -22.28
CA ALA A 37 -16.84 -26.75 -21.74
C ALA A 37 -17.20 -25.42 -22.44
N SER A 38 -18.49 -25.09 -22.48
CA SER A 38 -18.94 -23.77 -22.89
C SER A 38 -18.54 -22.69 -21.88
N ASP A 39 -18.44 -21.43 -22.34
CA ASP A 39 -18.01 -20.31 -21.51
C ASP A 39 -18.89 -20.10 -20.27
N ASP A 40 -20.21 -20.34 -20.39
CA ASP A 40 -21.14 -20.15 -19.27
C ASP A 40 -20.97 -21.22 -18.18
N LEU A 41 -20.73 -22.48 -18.57
CA LEU A 41 -20.40 -23.55 -17.64
C LEU A 41 -19.04 -23.30 -16.98
N TYR A 42 -18.06 -22.80 -17.75
CA TYR A 42 -16.76 -22.47 -17.20
C TYR A 42 -16.84 -21.35 -16.15
N ARG A 43 -17.61 -20.28 -16.43
CA ARG A 43 -17.82 -19.15 -15.50
C ARG A 43 -18.55 -19.57 -14.22
N SER A 44 -19.58 -20.41 -14.35
CA SER A 44 -20.36 -20.87 -13.19
C SER A 44 -19.55 -21.80 -12.28
N ALA A 45 -18.79 -22.75 -12.83
CA ALA A 45 -17.93 -23.65 -12.07
C ALA A 45 -16.80 -22.93 -11.30
N HIS A 46 -16.26 -21.84 -11.88
CA HIS A 46 -15.19 -21.04 -11.26
C HIS A 46 -15.69 -19.93 -10.33
N LYS A 47 -17.00 -19.88 -10.03
CA LYS A 47 -17.59 -18.85 -9.15
C LYS A 47 -17.15 -19.07 -7.70
N LYS A 48 -16.27 -18.20 -7.21
CA LYS A 48 -15.86 -18.22 -5.79
C LYS A 48 -17.00 -17.69 -4.90
N PRO A 49 -17.27 -18.32 -3.75
CA PRO A 49 -18.25 -17.82 -2.79
C PRO A 49 -17.86 -16.43 -2.29
N LYS A 50 -18.85 -15.53 -2.16
CA LYS A 50 -18.64 -14.12 -1.80
C LYS A 50 -17.98 -13.93 -0.43
N GLY A 51 -18.13 -14.90 0.48
CA GLY A 51 -17.54 -14.87 1.82
C GLY A 51 -16.04 -15.16 1.85
N VAL A 52 -15.52 -16.00 0.96
CA VAL A 52 -14.09 -16.42 0.96
C VAL A 52 -13.17 -15.29 0.47
N LYS A 53 -13.68 -14.42 -0.41
CA LYS A 53 -12.94 -13.24 -0.88
C LYS A 53 -13.79 -11.99 -0.64
N PRO A 54 -13.77 -11.43 0.58
CA PRO A 54 -14.48 -10.18 0.84
C PRO A 54 -13.91 -9.09 -0.05
N LYS A 55 -14.78 -8.36 -0.74
CA LYS A 55 -14.39 -7.21 -1.55
C LYS A 55 -13.82 -6.15 -0.62
N LYS A 56 -12.57 -5.74 -0.85
CA LYS A 56 -11.97 -4.61 -0.13
C LYS A 56 -12.76 -3.34 -0.44
N LYS A 57 -13.32 -2.70 0.58
CA LYS A 57 -13.92 -1.37 0.46
C LYS A 57 -12.79 -0.34 0.57
N LYS A 58 -12.67 0.54 -0.42
CA LYS A 58 -11.62 1.57 -0.43
C LYS A 58 -11.75 2.46 0.81
N ASN A 59 -10.61 2.89 1.36
CA ASN A 59 -10.52 3.76 2.54
C ASN A 59 -11.10 3.18 3.84
N ILE A 60 -11.40 1.88 3.90
CA ILE A 60 -11.81 1.19 5.12
C ILE A 60 -10.80 0.07 5.40
N SER A 61 -10.18 0.09 6.58
CA SER A 61 -9.27 -0.94 7.07
C SER A 61 -9.78 -1.53 8.38
N HIS A 62 -9.42 -2.78 8.64
CA HIS A 62 -9.67 -3.45 9.92
C HIS A 62 -8.35 -3.73 10.62
N ASP A 63 -8.32 -3.48 11.93
CA ASP A 63 -7.21 -3.84 12.80
C ASP A 63 -7.19 -5.34 13.13
N ALA A 64 -6.09 -5.84 13.69
CA ALA A 64 -5.98 -7.20 14.22
C ALA A 64 -7.05 -7.51 15.28
N PHE A 65 -7.51 -6.48 16.02
CA PHE A 65 -8.57 -6.56 17.01
C PHE A 65 -9.99 -6.29 16.45
N GLY A 66 -10.14 -6.13 15.14
CA GLY A 66 -11.44 -5.96 14.48
C GLY A 66 -11.99 -4.53 14.40
N THR A 67 -11.34 -3.55 15.03
CA THR A 67 -11.70 -2.12 14.93
C THR A 67 -11.66 -1.64 13.48
N ARG A 68 -12.69 -0.88 13.07
CA ARG A 68 -12.83 -0.35 11.70
C ARG A 68 -12.30 1.08 11.62
N PHE A 69 -11.27 1.30 10.81
CA PHE A 69 -10.70 2.62 10.53
C PHE A 69 -11.10 3.13 9.15
N GLY A 70 -11.40 4.42 9.05
CA GLY A 70 -11.65 5.13 7.80
C GLY A 70 -10.53 6.11 7.49
N ARG A 71 -9.98 6.10 6.27
CA ARG A 71 -8.94 7.07 5.86
C ARG A 71 -9.57 8.27 5.15
N LEU A 72 -9.45 9.45 5.76
CA LEU A 72 -9.79 10.72 5.12
C LEU A 72 -8.56 11.26 4.37
N HIS A 73 -8.74 11.55 3.08
CA HIS A 73 -7.71 12.19 2.26
C HIS A 73 -8.06 13.66 2.07
N MET A 74 -7.53 14.51 2.96
CA MET A 74 -7.68 15.97 2.83
C MET A 74 -6.92 16.48 1.61
N GLN A 75 -7.58 17.30 0.80
CA GLN A 75 -6.91 18.03 -0.26
C GLN A 75 -6.01 19.11 0.35
N LYS A 76 -4.88 19.39 -0.32
CA LYS A 76 -4.04 20.54 0.01
C LYS A 76 -4.86 21.83 -0.12
N GLN A 77 -4.95 22.61 0.95
CA GLN A 77 -5.66 23.88 0.99
C GLN A 77 -4.69 25.03 0.66
N ASP A 78 -4.85 25.66 -0.50
CA ASP A 78 -4.03 26.81 -0.89
C ASP A 78 -4.62 28.13 -0.37
N LEU A 79 -4.06 28.66 0.71
CA LEU A 79 -4.52 29.90 1.36
C LEU A 79 -4.08 31.17 0.64
N ASN A 80 -3.18 31.08 -0.34
CA ASN A 80 -2.69 32.24 -1.10
C ASN A 80 -3.80 32.91 -1.94
N LYS A 81 -4.87 32.18 -2.25
CA LYS A 81 -6.06 32.71 -2.94
C LYS A 81 -7.04 33.39 -1.99
N LEU A 82 -6.85 33.25 -0.68
CA LEU A 82 -7.76 33.78 0.33
C LEU A 82 -7.49 35.28 0.52
N GLN A 83 -8.27 36.11 -0.17
CA GLN A 83 -8.26 37.54 0.10
C GLN A 83 -9.00 37.83 1.41
N THR A 84 -8.29 38.40 2.39
CA THR A 84 -8.89 38.81 3.66
C THR A 84 -9.72 40.09 3.49
N ARG A 85 -10.66 40.31 4.42
CA ARG A 85 -11.47 41.53 4.43
C ARG A 85 -10.58 42.75 4.64
N LYS A 86 -10.62 43.71 3.71
CA LYS A 86 -9.86 44.96 3.78
C LYS A 86 -10.47 45.92 4.81
N MET A 87 -10.21 45.67 6.09
CA MET A 87 -10.68 46.52 7.19
C MET A 87 -10.03 47.91 7.13
N LYS A 88 -10.77 48.94 7.57
CA LYS A 88 -10.33 50.33 7.54
C LYS A 88 -9.00 50.56 8.30
N GLY A 89 -8.75 49.80 9.37
CA GLY A 89 -7.50 49.87 10.15
C GLY A 89 -6.28 49.23 9.49
N LEU A 90 -6.48 48.36 8.49
CA LEU A 90 -5.40 47.68 7.77
C LEU A 90 -5.02 48.39 6.45
N ARG A 91 -5.75 49.44 6.08
CA ARG A 91 -5.47 50.22 4.87
C ARG A 91 -4.41 51.26 5.20
N LYS A 92 -3.29 51.25 4.46
CA LYS A 92 -2.24 52.25 4.58
C LYS A 92 -2.84 53.65 4.40
N ARG A 93 -2.69 54.52 5.40
CA ARG A 93 -3.07 55.94 5.31
C ARG A 93 -2.01 56.66 4.48
N ARG A 94 -2.45 57.57 3.61
CA ARG A 94 -1.55 58.45 2.85
C ARG A 94 -0.95 59.44 3.85
N GLY A 95 0.25 59.16 4.40
CA GLY A 95 0.97 60.10 5.27
C GLY A 95 1.78 59.51 6.43
N GLU A 96 1.59 58.24 6.81
CA GLU A 96 2.43 57.61 7.85
C GLU A 96 3.45 56.66 7.19
N GLU A 97 4.73 57.01 7.35
CA GLU A 97 5.88 56.13 7.12
C GLU A 97 5.72 54.87 8.01
N PRO A 98 6.05 53.66 7.52
CA PRO A 98 6.02 52.47 8.35
C PRO A 98 7.07 52.62 9.46
N ALA A 99 6.62 52.65 10.72
CA ALA A 99 7.52 52.48 11.86
C ALA A 99 8.18 51.10 11.73
N GLU A 100 9.48 51.14 11.43
CA GLU A 100 10.36 49.99 11.28
C GLU A 100 10.29 49.15 12.57
N SER A 101 9.60 48.00 12.52
CA SER A 101 9.62 47.05 13.63
C SER A 101 11.02 46.46 13.71
N ALA A 102 11.78 46.95 14.68
CA ALA A 102 13.13 46.54 15.01
C ALA A 102 13.29 45.01 15.01
N SER A 103 14.15 44.51 14.13
CA SER A 103 14.72 43.17 14.24
C SER A 103 15.88 43.21 15.25
N PRO A 104 16.01 42.23 16.16
CA PRO A 104 17.07 42.22 17.16
C PRO A 104 18.41 41.89 16.50
N LYS A 105 19.38 42.81 16.63
CA LYS A 105 20.78 42.59 16.23
C LYS A 105 21.41 41.53 17.12
N THR A 106 21.97 40.48 16.53
CA THR A 106 22.87 39.54 17.21
C THR A 106 24.21 40.24 17.52
N PRO A 107 24.80 40.07 18.72
CA PRO A 107 26.10 40.65 19.03
C PRO A 107 27.22 39.90 18.31
N ARG A 108 28.13 40.64 17.67
CA ARG A 108 29.43 40.12 17.21
C ARG A 108 30.32 39.92 18.44
N THR A 109 30.74 38.70 18.71
CA THR A 109 31.88 38.41 19.58
C THR A 109 33.16 38.77 18.86
N GLU A 110 33.88 39.75 19.40
CA GLU A 110 35.33 39.89 19.23
C GLU A 110 36.00 38.76 20.02
N SER A 111 36.93 38.05 19.37
CA SER A 111 37.96 37.27 20.03
C SER A 111 39.28 37.58 19.34
N ASP A 112 40.05 38.43 19.99
CA ASP A 112 41.50 38.55 19.83
C ASP A 112 42.20 37.22 20.21
N VAL A 113 43.35 37.00 19.56
CA VAL A 113 44.31 35.88 19.59
C VAL A 113 44.09 34.77 18.56
#